data_AF-A0AAW0VUH3-F1
#
_entry.id   AF-A0AAW0VUH3-F1
#
_cell.length_a   1.000
_cell.length_b   1.000
_cell.length_c   1.000
_cell.angle_alpha   90.00
_cell.angle_beta   90.00
_cell.angle_gamma   90.00
#
_symmetry.space_group_name_H-M   'P 1'
#
loop_
_entity.id
_entity.type
_entity.pdbx_description
1 polymer ?
#
loop_
_entity_poly.entity_id
_entity_poly.type
_entity_poly.pdbx_seq_one_letter_code
_entity_poly.pdbx_strand_id
1 'polypeptide(L)'
;MNVLEKETIRMNVLVKEAIRMNVLVKETIRMNVLVKEAIRMNVLVKETIRMNVLVKETIRMNVLVKEAIRMNVLVKETIRMNVLVKETIRMNVLVKETIRMNVLVKEAIRMNVLVKEAIRMNVLVKEAIRMNVLVKETIRMNALVKEAIRMNVLVNEAIRMNVLVKEAISMNVLVKEAIRMNVLVKEAIRMNVLVKEAIRINVIVKEAFRMNVLVKEVFRMNVLVNEAIRMNVLVKEAIRMNVLVKEAIRINVIVKEAFRMNVLVKEAIRMNVLVKEAIRM
;
A
#
# COMPACT_ATOMS: atom_id res chain seq x y z
N MET A 1 -5.58 32.27 -18.86
CA MET A 1 -6.98 32.45 -19.28
C MET A 1 -7.84 32.36 -18.04
N ASN A 2 -8.37 33.49 -17.56
CA ASN A 2 -9.28 33.54 -16.41
C ASN A 2 -10.71 33.52 -16.95
N VAL A 3 -11.52 32.55 -16.52
CA VAL A 3 -12.96 32.50 -16.81
C VAL A 3 -13.66 32.27 -15.46
N LEU A 4 -14.56 33.18 -15.10
CA LEU A 4 -15.43 33.08 -13.94
C LEU A 4 -16.87 33.11 -14.46
N GLU A 5 -17.49 31.94 -14.57
CA GLU A 5 -18.94 31.75 -14.52
C GLU A 5 -19.22 30.33 -14.00
N LYS A 6 -20.48 30.07 -13.65
CA LYS A 6 -20.98 28.90 -12.90
C LYS A 6 -20.96 27.60 -13.74
N GLU A 7 -19.81 27.32 -14.35
CA GLU A 7 -19.67 26.42 -15.48
C GLU A 7 -18.84 25.19 -15.14
N THR A 8 -19.26 24.03 -15.67
CA THR A 8 -18.34 22.90 -15.81
C THR A 8 -17.25 23.29 -16.80
N ILE A 9 -16.05 23.60 -16.31
CA ILE A 9 -14.94 23.98 -17.17
C ILE A 9 -14.37 22.73 -17.83
N ARG A 10 -14.35 22.70 -19.17
CA ARG A 10 -13.66 21.67 -19.95
C ARG A 10 -12.39 22.26 -20.55
N MET A 11 -11.24 21.69 -20.22
CA MET A 11 -9.94 22.11 -20.76
C MET A 11 -9.27 20.92 -21.45
N ASN A 12 -8.90 21.11 -22.72
CA ASN A 12 -8.04 20.19 -23.45
C ASN A 12 -6.72 20.91 -23.73
N VAL A 13 -5.61 20.36 -23.26
CA VAL A 13 -4.28 20.93 -23.46
C VAL A 13 -3.43 19.93 -24.23
N LEU A 14 -2.92 20.36 -25.37
CA LEU A 14 -2.04 19.58 -26.23
C LEU A 14 -0.78 20.39 -26.52
N VAL A 15 0.36 19.99 -25.96
CA VAL A 15 1.62 20.74 -26.13
C VAL A 15 2.78 19.78 -26.40
N LYS A 16 3.73 20.20 -27.25
CA LYS A 16 4.93 19.41 -27.56
C LYS A 16 6.05 19.60 -26.54
N GLU A 17 6.11 20.75 -25.88
CA GLU A 17 7.18 21.13 -24.96
C GLU A 17 6.68 21.25 -23.51
N ALA A 18 7.54 21.76 -22.63
CA ALA A 18 7.25 22.00 -21.23
C ALA A 18 6.08 22.98 -21.02
N ILE A 19 5.17 22.63 -20.10
CA ILE A 19 4.08 23.53 -19.69
C ILE A 19 4.03 23.72 -18.18
N ARG A 20 3.68 24.94 -17.77
CA ARG A 20 3.30 25.26 -16.40
C ARG A 20 1.85 25.71 -16.38
N MET A 21 1.01 25.00 -15.64
CA MET A 21 -0.40 25.32 -15.48
C MET A 21 -0.74 25.55 -14.02
N ASN A 22 -1.44 26.65 -13.75
CA ASN A 22 -2.11 26.89 -12.49
C ASN A 22 -3.60 27.00 -12.79
N VAL A 23 -4.41 26.17 -12.15
CA VAL A 23 -5.86 26.14 -12.33
C VAL A 23 -6.52 26.41 -10.99
N LEU A 24 -7.33 27.46 -10.91
CA LEU A 24 -8.11 27.83 -9.73
C LEU A 24 -9.58 27.95 -10.14
N VAL A 25 -10.43 27.06 -9.62
CA VAL A 25 -11.85 27.06 -9.97
C VAL A 25 -12.70 26.77 -8.72
N LYS A 26 -13.86 27.42 -8.62
CA LYS A 26 -14.80 27.21 -7.52
C LYS A 26 -15.77 26.06 -7.74
N GLU A 27 -15.90 25.59 -8.97
CA GLU A 27 -16.89 24.63 -9.47
C GLU A 27 -16.21 23.38 -10.05
N THR A 28 -16.96 22.55 -10.76
CA THR A 28 -16.47 21.31 -11.39
C THR A 28 -15.55 21.55 -12.59
N ILE A 29 -14.45 20.79 -12.67
CA ILE A 29 -13.54 20.79 -13.83
C ILE A 29 -13.41 19.40 -14.46
N ARG A 30 -13.37 19.36 -15.81
CA ARG A 30 -12.83 18.25 -16.59
C ARG A 30 -11.60 18.70 -17.38
N MET A 31 -10.46 18.04 -17.15
CA MET A 31 -9.21 18.31 -17.87
C MET A 31 -8.70 17.06 -18.58
N ASN A 32 -8.34 17.22 -19.85
CA ASN A 32 -7.48 16.28 -20.57
C ASN A 32 -6.19 16.99 -20.95
N VAL A 33 -5.06 16.41 -20.57
CA VAL A 33 -3.75 17.00 -20.82
C VAL A 33 -2.86 15.97 -21.51
N LEU A 34 -2.38 16.32 -22.71
CA LEU A 34 -1.41 15.56 -23.48
C LEU A 34 -0.15 16.40 -23.69
N VAL A 35 0.97 15.95 -23.12
CA VAL A 35 2.26 16.62 -23.31
C VAL A 35 3.35 15.60 -23.64
N LYS A 36 4.31 15.97 -24.50
CA LYS A 36 5.46 15.09 -24.76
C LYS A 36 6.49 15.17 -23.63
N GLU A 37 6.97 16.35 -23.28
CA GLU A 37 8.08 16.50 -22.33
C GLU A 37 7.61 16.65 -20.87
N ALA A 38 7.63 17.87 -20.34
CA ALA A 38 7.46 18.15 -18.92
C ALA A 38 6.16 18.90 -18.61
N ILE A 39 5.53 18.53 -17.51
CA ILE A 39 4.40 19.29 -16.96
C ILE A 39 4.64 19.62 -15.50
N ARG A 40 4.38 20.89 -15.15
CA ARG A 40 4.10 21.31 -13.78
C ARG A 40 2.67 21.82 -13.66
N MET A 41 1.86 21.12 -12.87
CA MET A 41 0.47 21.46 -12.61
C MET A 41 0.23 21.75 -11.13
N ASN A 42 -0.39 22.89 -10.84
CA ASN A 42 -1.04 23.14 -9.57
C ASN A 42 -2.53 23.35 -9.82
N VAL A 43 -3.36 22.57 -9.13
CA VAL A 43 -4.80 22.61 -9.30
C VAL A 43 -5.47 22.78 -7.94
N LEU A 44 -6.26 23.84 -7.80
CA LEU A 44 -7.07 24.12 -6.62
C LEU A 44 -8.54 24.19 -7.03
N VAL A 45 -9.35 23.26 -6.52
CA VAL A 45 -10.79 23.20 -6.81
C VAL A 45 -11.59 23.05 -5.53
N LYS A 46 -12.75 23.70 -5.46
CA LYS A 46 -13.65 23.55 -4.32
C LYS A 46 -14.45 22.25 -4.42
N GLU A 47 -15.07 21.98 -5.57
CA GLU A 47 -15.97 20.84 -5.76
C GLU A 47 -15.25 19.63 -6.37
N THR A 48 -15.56 19.31 -7.64
CA THR A 48 -15.20 18.04 -8.26
C THR A 48 -14.17 18.22 -9.38
N ILE A 49 -13.17 17.33 -9.42
CA ILE A 49 -12.22 17.24 -10.54
C ILE A 49 -12.29 15.87 -11.22
N ARG A 50 -12.32 15.90 -12.56
CA ARG A 50 -11.91 14.77 -13.40
C ARG A 50 -10.70 15.16 -14.24
N MET A 51 -9.61 14.44 -14.07
CA MET A 51 -8.36 14.67 -14.79
C MET A 51 -7.88 13.40 -15.49
N ASN A 52 -7.59 13.52 -16.77
CA ASN A 52 -6.80 12.55 -17.52
C ASN A 52 -5.50 13.22 -17.98
N VAL A 53 -4.37 12.65 -17.59
CA VAL A 53 -3.05 13.20 -17.89
C VAL A 53 -2.22 12.12 -18.58
N LEU A 54 -1.76 12.41 -19.80
CA LEU A 54 -0.84 11.58 -20.56
C LEU A 54 0.43 12.38 -20.84
N VAL A 55 1.56 11.90 -20.34
CA VAL A 55 2.87 12.52 -20.55
C VAL A 55 3.92 11.48 -20.90
N LYS A 56 4.90 11.80 -21.77
CA LYS A 56 6.01 10.86 -21.98
C LYS A 56 7.02 10.96 -20.82
N GLU A 57 7.55 12.14 -20.53
CA GLU A 57 8.68 12.26 -19.60
C GLU A 57 8.22 12.55 -18.16
N THR A 58 8.22 13.82 -17.76
CA THR A 58 8.17 14.20 -16.34
C THR A 58 6.90 14.96 -15.97
N ILE A 59 6.26 14.53 -14.87
CA ILE A 59 5.18 15.29 -14.23
C ILE A 59 5.50 15.64 -12.78
N ARG A 60 5.19 16.91 -12.44
CA ARG A 60 4.95 17.35 -11.07
C ARG A 60 3.52 17.88 -10.95
N MET A 61 2.72 17.23 -10.11
CA MET A 61 1.33 17.60 -9.86
C MET A 61 1.11 17.85 -8.37
N ASN A 62 0.54 19.02 -8.06
CA ASN A 62 -0.06 19.31 -6.77
C ASN A 62 -1.55 19.55 -6.98
N VAL A 63 -2.38 18.78 -6.27
CA VAL A 63 -3.83 18.85 -6.42
C VAL A 63 -4.46 19.02 -5.03
N LEU A 64 -5.23 20.09 -4.86
CA LEU A 64 -5.98 20.39 -3.65
C LEU A 64 -7.47 20.49 -4.01
N VAL A 65 -8.28 19.62 -3.42
CA VAL A 65 -9.74 19.57 -3.65
C VAL A 65 -10.49 19.46 -2.34
N LYS A 66 -11.67 20.09 -2.20
CA LYS A 66 -12.48 19.86 -1.00
C LYS A 66 -13.33 18.60 -1.15
N GLU A 67 -14.12 18.46 -2.20
CA GLU A 67 -15.02 17.31 -2.36
C GLU A 67 -14.31 16.12 -3.03
N ALA A 68 -14.42 15.97 -4.35
CA ALA A 68 -14.12 14.70 -5.01
C ALA A 68 -13.08 14.81 -6.13
N ILE A 69 -12.21 13.80 -6.22
CA ILE A 69 -11.24 13.66 -7.31
C ILE A 69 -11.39 12.31 -8.01
N ARG A 70 -11.39 12.36 -9.35
CA ARG A 70 -11.04 11.23 -10.21
C ARG A 70 -9.84 11.59 -11.08
N MET A 71 -8.74 10.85 -10.92
CA MET A 71 -7.54 11.02 -11.75
C MET A 71 -7.15 9.72 -12.43
N ASN A 72 -6.87 9.82 -13.72
CA ASN A 72 -6.11 8.81 -14.46
C ASN A 72 -4.82 9.46 -14.97
N VAL A 73 -3.69 8.85 -14.64
CA VAL A 73 -2.37 9.38 -14.98
C VAL A 73 -1.56 8.28 -15.65
N LEU A 74 -1.10 8.55 -16.88
CA LEU A 74 -0.26 7.66 -17.67
C LEU A 74 1.04 8.38 -18.02
N VAL A 75 2.16 7.84 -17.57
CA VAL A 75 3.49 8.44 -17.75
C VAL A 75 4.51 7.39 -18.14
N LYS A 76 5.48 7.72 -19.01
CA LYS A 76 6.57 6.76 -19.28
C LYS A 76 7.63 6.87 -18.19
N GLU A 77 8.15 8.05 -17.90
CA GLU A 77 9.28 8.19 -16.98
C GLU A 77 8.87 8.50 -15.54
N THR A 78 8.88 9.77 -15.14
CA THR A 78 8.90 10.16 -13.73
C THR A 78 7.65 10.92 -13.30
N ILE A 79 7.05 10.49 -12.18
CA ILE A 79 5.96 11.20 -11.53
C ILE A 79 6.31 11.63 -10.11
N ARG A 80 5.99 12.89 -9.79
CA ARG A 80 5.76 13.34 -8.42
C ARG A 80 4.34 13.90 -8.28
N MET A 81 3.55 13.31 -7.38
CA MET A 81 2.20 13.74 -7.07
C MET A 81 2.03 14.01 -5.58
N ASN A 82 1.49 15.18 -5.26
CA ASN A 82 0.94 15.48 -3.94
C ASN A 82 -0.55 15.75 -4.12
N VAL A 83 -1.37 15.01 -3.39
CA VAL A 83 -2.83 15.11 -3.48
C VAL A 83 -3.40 15.30 -2.08
N LEU A 84 -4.16 16.38 -1.90
CA LEU A 84 -4.85 16.71 -0.66
C LEU A 84 -6.34 16.85 -0.93
N VAL A 85 -7.15 16.00 -0.32
CA VAL A 85 -8.62 15.99 -0.50
C VAL A 85 -9.33 15.90 0.84
N LYS A 86 -10.50 16.53 1.00
CA LYS A 86 -11.31 16.28 2.20
C LYS A 86 -12.13 15.01 2.05
N GLU A 87 -12.92 14.88 1.00
CA GLU A 87 -13.82 13.73 0.85
C GLU A 87 -13.18 12.55 0.09
N THR A 88 -13.47 12.39 -1.20
CA THR A 88 -13.24 11.12 -1.89
C THR A 88 -12.21 11.20 -3.01
N ILE A 89 -11.34 10.18 -3.07
CA ILE A 89 -10.35 10.03 -4.14
C ILE A 89 -10.52 8.70 -4.86
N ARG A 90 -10.50 8.76 -6.19
CA ARG A 90 -10.21 7.63 -7.08
C ARG A 90 -9.01 7.97 -7.97
N MET A 91 -7.93 7.21 -7.83
CA MET A 91 -6.74 7.36 -8.67
C MET A 91 -6.37 6.06 -9.35
N ASN A 92 -6.12 6.14 -10.66
CA ASN A 92 -5.42 5.12 -11.41
C ASN A 92 -4.13 5.73 -11.94
N VAL A 93 -3.00 5.09 -11.63
CA VAL A 93 -1.69 5.58 -12.02
C VAL A 93 -0.93 4.45 -12.71
N LEU A 94 -0.47 4.70 -13.93
CA LEU A 94 0.32 3.79 -14.74
C LEU A 94 1.63 4.48 -15.12
N VAL A 95 2.76 3.92 -14.67
CA VAL A 95 4.10 4.47 -14.94
C VAL A 95 5.06 3.36 -15.36
N LYS A 96 6.02 3.66 -16.25
CA LYS A 96 7.09 2.69 -16.52
C LYS A 96 8.19 2.81 -15.48
N GLU A 97 8.74 3.99 -15.25
CA GLU A 97 9.88 4.15 -14.34
C GLU A 97 9.46 4.47 -12.90
N THR A 98 9.58 5.72 -12.46
CA THR A 98 9.57 6.05 -11.04
C THR A 98 8.37 6.87 -10.60
N ILE A 99 7.80 6.50 -9.44
CA ILE A 99 6.72 7.23 -8.79
C ILE A 99 7.08 7.66 -7.38
N ARG A 100 6.78 8.93 -7.07
CA ARG A 100 6.60 9.41 -5.70
C ARG A 100 5.19 9.98 -5.53
N MET A 101 4.43 9.40 -4.61
CA MET A 101 3.08 9.85 -4.27
C MET A 101 2.98 10.15 -2.77
N ASN A 102 2.46 11.33 -2.46
CA ASN A 102 1.95 11.67 -1.15
C ASN A 102 0.46 11.97 -1.27
N VAL A 103 -0.36 11.27 -0.48
CA VAL A 103 -1.81 11.41 -0.52
C VAL A 103 -2.32 11.63 0.89
N LEU A 104 -3.07 12.70 1.11
CA LEU A 104 -3.71 13.03 2.38
C LEU A 104 -5.21 13.21 2.15
N VAL A 105 -6.03 12.40 2.83
CA VAL A 105 -7.49 12.40 2.68
C VAL A 105 -8.17 12.33 4.03
N LYS A 106 -9.34 12.95 4.20
CA LYS A 106 -10.13 12.74 5.42
C LYS A 106 -11.00 11.49 5.27
N GLU A 107 -11.81 11.38 4.22
CA GLU A 107 -12.73 10.25 4.07
C GLU A 107 -12.10 9.05 3.34
N ALA A 108 -12.46 8.82 2.08
CA ALA A 108 -12.19 7.55 1.42
C ALA A 108 -11.22 7.64 0.23
N ILE A 109 -10.33 6.64 0.14
CA ILE A 109 -9.40 6.47 -0.99
C ILE A 109 -9.60 5.14 -1.69
N ARG A 110 -9.63 5.19 -3.03
CA ARG A 110 -9.34 4.04 -3.89
C ARG A 110 -8.17 4.36 -4.81
N MET A 111 -7.10 3.58 -4.72
CA MET A 111 -5.93 3.69 -5.58
C MET A 111 -5.62 2.37 -6.28
N ASN A 112 -5.41 2.45 -7.59
CA ASN A 112 -4.77 1.40 -8.37
C ASN A 112 -3.47 1.97 -8.94
N VAL A 113 -2.36 1.28 -8.70
CA VAL A 113 -1.04 1.72 -9.13
C VAL A 113 -0.33 0.58 -9.84
N LEU A 114 0.07 0.81 -11.09
CA LEU A 114 0.86 -0.11 -11.90
C LEU A 114 2.20 0.55 -12.26
N VAL A 115 3.31 -0.04 -11.84
CA VAL A 115 4.66 0.48 -12.14
C VAL A 115 5.59 -0.63 -12.59
N LYS A 116 6.53 -0.36 -13.49
CA LYS A 116 7.58 -1.35 -13.78
C LYS A 116 8.72 -1.23 -12.78
N GLU A 117 9.30 -0.05 -12.60
CA GLU A 117 10.47 0.10 -11.72
C GLU A 117 10.08 0.38 -10.26
N ALA A 118 10.21 1.63 -9.79
CA ALA A 118 10.22 1.95 -8.37
C ALA A 118 9.03 2.80 -7.92
N ILE A 119 8.46 2.46 -6.76
CA ILE A 119 7.41 3.25 -6.10
C ILE A 119 7.81 3.68 -4.69
N ARG A 120 7.56 4.95 -4.39
CA ARG A 120 7.40 5.45 -3.03
C ARG A 120 6.02 6.05 -2.81
N MET A 121 5.28 5.48 -1.86
CA MET A 121 3.95 5.96 -1.45
C MET A 121 3.92 6.31 0.03
N ASN A 122 3.43 7.51 0.34
CA ASN A 122 2.99 7.87 1.68
C ASN A 122 1.51 8.21 1.63
N VAL A 123 0.72 7.57 2.48
CA VAL A 123 -0.73 7.73 2.49
C VAL A 123 -1.20 7.98 3.92
N LEU A 124 -1.93 9.08 4.12
CA LEU A 124 -2.54 9.44 5.40
C LEU A 124 -4.05 9.62 5.20
N VAL A 125 -4.84 8.81 5.91
CA VAL A 125 -6.31 8.82 5.80
C VAL A 125 -6.97 8.77 7.16
N LYS A 126 -8.13 9.41 7.34
CA LYS A 126 -8.91 9.21 8.57
C LYS A 126 -9.81 7.99 8.43
N GLU A 127 -10.64 7.90 7.41
CA GLU A 127 -11.58 6.79 7.27
C GLU A 127 -10.96 5.57 6.57
N ALA A 128 -11.32 5.34 5.30
CA ALA A 128 -11.09 4.06 4.64
C ALA A 128 -10.14 4.13 3.44
N ILE A 129 -9.30 3.12 3.29
CA ILE A 129 -8.44 2.95 2.11
C ILE A 129 -8.64 1.59 1.45
N ARG A 130 -8.75 1.62 0.12
CA ARG A 130 -8.49 0.46 -0.75
C ARG A 130 -7.34 0.75 -1.70
N MET A 131 -6.31 -0.08 -1.64
CA MET A 131 -5.13 0.02 -2.49
C MET A 131 -4.85 -1.30 -3.20
N ASN A 132 -4.70 -1.24 -4.53
CA ASN A 132 -4.11 -2.30 -5.32
C ASN A 132 -2.83 -1.78 -5.95
N VAL A 133 -1.73 -2.49 -5.72
CA VAL A 133 -0.40 -2.08 -6.19
C VAL A 133 0.25 -3.26 -6.89
N LEU A 134 0.67 -3.05 -8.14
CA LEU A 134 1.41 -4.02 -8.94
C LEU A 134 2.71 -3.38 -9.41
N VAL A 135 3.84 -3.94 -9.00
CA VAL A 135 5.19 -3.44 -9.33
C VAL A 135 6.09 -4.57 -9.80
N LYS A 136 7.01 -4.33 -10.74
CA LYS A 136 8.01 -5.35 -11.06
C LYS A 136 9.18 -5.27 -10.07
N GLU A 137 9.77 -4.10 -9.88
CA GLU A 137 10.95 -3.97 -9.02
C GLU A 137 10.58 -3.65 -7.56
N THR A 138 10.72 -2.39 -7.13
CA THR A 138 10.78 -2.06 -5.71
C THR A 138 9.62 -1.19 -5.22
N ILE A 139 9.11 -1.51 -4.03
CA ILE A 139 8.09 -0.70 -3.34
C ILE A 139 8.56 -0.27 -1.96
N ARG A 140 8.39 1.02 -1.69
CA ARG A 140 8.33 1.56 -0.34
C ARG A 140 6.97 2.20 -0.07
N MET A 141 6.28 1.71 0.94
CA MET A 141 4.96 2.17 1.32
C MET A 141 4.89 2.52 2.80
N ASN A 142 4.35 3.70 3.11
CA ASN A 142 3.94 4.07 4.44
C ASN A 142 2.44 4.42 4.42
N ALA A 143 1.66 3.79 5.29
CA ALA A 143 0.24 4.07 5.44
C ALA A 143 -0.09 4.36 6.91
N LEU A 144 -0.77 5.48 7.15
CA LEU A 144 -1.30 5.89 8.45
C LEU A 144 -2.82 6.11 8.31
N VAL A 145 -3.61 5.25 8.94
CA VAL A 145 -5.08 5.26 8.79
C VAL A 145 -5.75 5.18 10.15
N LYS A 146 -6.88 5.86 10.36
CA LYS A 146 -7.64 5.67 11.60
C LYS A 146 -8.54 4.45 11.46
N GLU A 147 -9.45 4.42 10.51
CA GLU A 147 -10.42 3.32 10.44
C GLU A 147 -9.85 2.08 9.73
N ALA A 148 -10.07 1.94 8.42
CA ALA A 148 -9.88 0.67 7.74
C ALA A 148 -8.91 0.72 6.56
N ILE A 149 -8.09 -0.33 6.42
CA ILE A 149 -7.27 -0.56 5.23
C ILE A 149 -7.56 -1.91 4.59
N ARG A 150 -7.75 -1.90 3.27
CA ARG A 150 -7.62 -3.06 2.40
C ARG A 150 -6.49 -2.87 1.40
N MET A 151 -5.47 -3.71 1.46
CA MET A 151 -4.33 -3.69 0.54
C MET A 151 -4.16 -5.01 -0.18
N ASN A 152 -4.00 -4.95 -1.50
CA ASN A 152 -3.45 -6.03 -2.31
C ASN A 152 -2.16 -5.54 -2.96
N VAL A 153 -1.06 -6.24 -2.73
CA VAL A 153 0.26 -5.87 -3.25
C VAL A 153 0.89 -7.07 -3.94
N LEU A 154 1.27 -6.89 -5.20
CA LEU A 154 1.98 -7.87 -6.02
C LEU A 154 3.29 -7.27 -6.52
N VAL A 155 4.41 -7.90 -6.17
CA VAL A 155 5.76 -7.43 -6.54
C VAL A 155 6.64 -8.58 -7.02
N ASN A 156 7.56 -8.36 -7.97
CA ASN A 156 8.56 -9.39 -8.27
C ASN A 156 9.73 -9.28 -7.31
N GLU A 157 10.39 -8.14 -7.20
CA GLU A 157 11.59 -8.00 -6.39
C GLU A 157 11.28 -7.73 -4.91
N ALA A 158 11.29 -6.47 -4.48
CA ALA A 158 11.36 -6.13 -3.06
C ALA A 158 10.27 -5.19 -2.56
N ILE A 159 9.81 -5.46 -1.33
CA ILE A 159 8.83 -4.63 -0.63
C ILE A 159 9.34 -4.19 0.74
N ARG A 160 9.16 -2.90 1.03
CA ARG A 160 9.15 -2.37 2.40
C ARG A 160 7.83 -1.67 2.70
N MET A 161 7.08 -2.18 3.68
CA MET A 161 5.84 -1.56 4.16
C MET A 161 5.90 -1.24 5.64
N ASN A 162 5.44 -0.03 5.99
CA ASN A 162 5.09 0.35 7.34
C ASN A 162 3.62 0.75 7.37
N VAL A 163 2.85 0.15 8.26
CA VAL A 163 1.40 0.37 8.34
C VAL A 163 1.01 0.63 9.79
N LEU A 164 0.38 1.77 10.04
CA LEU A 164 -0.22 2.12 11.32
C LEU A 164 -1.73 2.29 11.14
N VAL A 165 -2.53 1.49 11.85
CA VAL A 165 -4.00 1.60 11.81
C VAL A 165 -4.60 1.60 13.20
N LYS A 166 -5.69 2.33 13.42
CA LYS A 166 -6.40 2.26 14.70
C LYS A 166 -7.34 1.05 14.71
N GLU A 167 -8.22 0.92 13.73
CA GLU A 167 -9.25 -0.12 13.71
C GLU A 167 -8.77 -1.37 12.96
N ALA A 168 -9.02 -1.48 11.64
CA ALA A 168 -8.92 -2.76 10.95
C ALA A 168 -7.99 -2.77 9.73
N ILE A 169 -7.29 -3.90 9.54
CA ILE A 169 -6.48 -4.16 8.35
C ILE A 169 -6.81 -5.51 7.71
N SER A 170 -6.95 -5.50 6.38
CA SER A 170 -6.82 -6.68 5.53
C SER A 170 -5.70 -6.48 4.50
N MET A 171 -4.67 -7.34 4.54
CA MET A 171 -3.57 -7.33 3.58
C MET A 171 -3.42 -8.67 2.87
N ASN A 172 -3.29 -8.62 1.54
CA ASN A 172 -2.79 -9.72 0.73
C ASN A 172 -1.51 -9.28 0.04
N VAL A 173 -0.42 -10.02 0.23
CA VAL A 173 0.90 -9.67 -0.30
C VAL A 173 1.50 -10.87 -1.00
N LEU A 174 1.87 -10.71 -2.27
CA LEU A 174 2.54 -11.71 -3.08
C LEU A 174 3.84 -11.13 -3.62
N VAL A 175 4.98 -11.73 -3.25
CA VAL A 175 6.30 -11.27 -3.68
C VAL A 175 7.17 -12.44 -4.15
N LYS A 176 8.08 -12.25 -5.11
CA LYS A 176 9.03 -13.32 -5.45
C LYS A 176 10.24 -13.26 -4.52
N GLU A 177 10.94 -12.13 -4.44
CA GLU A 177 12.17 -12.05 -3.66
C GLU A 177 11.91 -11.70 -2.19
N ALA A 178 11.86 -10.42 -1.83
CA ALA A 178 12.03 -10.00 -0.44
C ALA A 178 10.89 -9.12 0.10
N ILE A 179 10.49 -9.37 1.35
CA ILE A 179 9.55 -8.52 2.08
C ILE A 179 10.11 -8.10 3.44
N ARG A 180 9.96 -6.81 3.75
CA ARG A 180 9.99 -6.27 5.11
C ARG A 180 8.69 -5.55 5.45
N MET A 181 7.96 -6.04 6.45
CA MET A 181 6.73 -5.44 6.94
C MET A 181 6.82 -5.09 8.42
N ASN A 182 6.40 -3.87 8.77
CA ASN A 182 6.10 -3.47 10.14
C ASN A 182 4.64 -3.03 10.21
N VAL A 183 3.88 -3.62 11.12
CA VAL A 183 2.45 -3.36 11.25
C VAL A 183 2.11 -3.12 12.71
N LEU A 184 1.45 -2.00 13.00
CA LEU A 184 0.94 -1.66 14.33
C LEU A 184 -0.55 -1.33 14.22
N VAL A 185 -1.38 -2.10 14.94
CA VAL A 185 -2.85 -1.95 14.93
C VAL A 185 -3.40 -2.01 16.35
N LYS A 186 -4.51 -1.30 16.63
CA LYS A 186 -5.21 -1.50 17.90
C LYS A 186 -6.17 -2.68 17.81
N GLU A 187 -7.13 -2.66 16.90
CA GLU A 187 -8.17 -3.70 16.87
C GLU A 187 -7.73 -4.94 16.07
N ALA A 188 -8.05 -5.03 14.79
CA ALA A 188 -8.01 -6.30 14.07
C ALA A 188 -7.09 -6.30 12.84
N ILE A 189 -6.37 -7.40 12.65
CA ILE A 189 -5.55 -7.64 11.46
C ILE A 189 -5.87 -9.01 10.84
N ARG A 190 -6.01 -9.01 9.52
CA ARG A 190 -5.90 -10.20 8.66
C ARG A 190 -4.80 -10.03 7.63
N MET A 191 -3.81 -10.92 7.63
CA MET A 191 -2.73 -10.97 6.64
C MET A 191 -2.64 -12.31 5.93
N ASN A 192 -2.53 -12.28 4.61
CA ASN A 192 -2.09 -13.41 3.80
C ASN A 192 -0.81 -13.00 3.06
N VAL A 193 0.25 -13.78 3.21
CA VAL A 193 1.55 -13.48 2.61
C VAL A 193 2.11 -14.72 1.92
N LEU A 194 2.48 -14.57 0.64
CA LEU A 194 3.13 -15.59 -0.16
C LEU A 194 4.43 -15.04 -0.72
N VAL A 195 5.57 -15.67 -0.39
CA VAL A 195 6.90 -15.26 -0.86
C VAL A 195 7.73 -16.46 -1.29
N LYS A 196 8.62 -16.29 -2.27
CA LYS A 196 9.58 -17.35 -2.61
C LYS A 196 10.80 -17.26 -1.69
N GLU A 197 11.51 -16.15 -1.67
CA GLU A 197 12.79 -16.08 -0.95
C GLU A 197 12.59 -15.67 0.51
N ALA A 198 12.61 -14.36 0.82
CA ALA A 198 12.83 -13.89 2.19
C ALA A 198 11.69 -13.01 2.72
N ILE A 199 11.31 -13.26 3.96
CA ILE A 199 10.34 -12.44 4.69
C ILE A 199 10.89 -12.04 6.06
N ARG A 200 10.68 -10.76 6.41
CA ARG A 200 10.72 -10.26 7.79
C ARG A 200 9.44 -9.50 8.13
N ILE A 201 8.75 -9.91 9.18
CA ILE A 201 7.51 -9.27 9.65
C ILE A 201 7.62 -8.96 11.14
N ASN A 202 7.30 -7.72 11.50
CA ASN A 202 7.03 -7.32 12.87
C ASN A 202 5.58 -6.87 12.98
N VAL A 203 4.85 -7.44 13.93
CA VAL A 203 3.44 -7.13 14.17
C VAL A 203 3.23 -6.80 15.65
N ILE A 204 2.53 -5.71 15.91
CA ILE A 204 1.99 -5.38 17.23
C ILE A 204 0.49 -5.13 17.07
N VAL A 205 -0.34 -5.89 17.80
CA VAL A 205 -1.81 -5.72 17.83
C VAL A 205 -2.28 -5.65 19.27
N LYS A 206 -3.36 -4.93 19.58
CA LYS A 206 -3.99 -5.08 20.90
C LYS A 206 -4.97 -6.24 20.90
N GLU A 207 -5.91 -6.27 19.97
CA GLU A 207 -7.00 -7.25 19.99
C GLU A 207 -6.66 -8.50 19.16
N ALA A 208 -7.06 -8.55 17.89
CA ALA A 208 -7.09 -9.79 17.12
C ALA A 208 -6.09 -9.80 15.96
N PHE A 209 -5.29 -10.85 15.89
CA PHE A 209 -4.35 -11.09 14.80
C PHE A 209 -4.57 -12.43 14.11
N ARG A 210 -4.85 -12.40 12.80
CA ARG A 210 -4.88 -13.59 11.95
C ARG A 210 -3.86 -13.49 10.82
N MET A 211 -3.03 -14.53 10.70
CA MET A 211 -2.05 -14.60 9.62
C MET A 211 -1.97 -15.97 8.96
N ASN A 212 -1.86 -15.97 7.63
CA ASN A 212 -1.41 -17.11 6.85
C ASN A 212 -0.13 -16.73 6.09
N VAL A 213 0.89 -17.57 6.18
CA VAL A 213 2.17 -17.38 5.50
C VAL A 213 2.57 -18.64 4.74
N LEU A 214 3.01 -18.46 3.50
CA LEU A 214 3.72 -19.47 2.72
C LEU A 214 5.05 -18.86 2.23
N VAL A 215 6.17 -19.45 2.64
CA VAL A 215 7.53 -19.06 2.18
C VAL A 215 8.27 -20.29 1.66
N LYS A 216 9.13 -20.15 0.64
CA LYS A 216 10.04 -21.24 0.29
C LYS A 216 11.29 -21.19 1.15
N GLU A 217 12.02 -20.08 1.17
CA GLU A 217 13.31 -20.01 1.85
C GLU A 217 13.21 -19.56 3.30
N VAL A 218 13.27 -18.24 3.56
CA VAL A 218 13.52 -17.71 4.91
C VAL A 218 12.34 -16.90 5.44
N PHE A 219 11.82 -17.29 6.60
CA PHE A 219 10.79 -16.57 7.33
C PHE A 219 11.27 -16.11 8.70
N ARG A 220 11.20 -14.80 8.97
CA ARG A 220 11.41 -14.23 10.31
C ARG A 220 10.19 -13.43 10.76
N MET A 221 9.70 -13.73 11.95
CA MET A 221 8.53 -13.06 12.51
C MET A 221 8.72 -12.70 13.98
N ASN A 222 8.35 -11.48 14.34
CA ASN A 222 8.12 -11.08 15.73
C ASN A 222 6.68 -10.60 15.87
N VAL A 223 5.98 -11.12 16.88
CA VAL A 223 4.58 -10.79 17.12
C VAL A 223 4.35 -10.49 18.59
N LEU A 224 3.68 -9.36 18.85
CA LEU A 224 3.17 -8.99 20.16
C LEU A 224 1.66 -8.74 20.04
N VAL A 225 0.85 -9.49 20.78
CA VAL A 225 -0.61 -9.30 20.83
C VAL A 225 -1.10 -9.35 22.27
N ASN A 226 -2.11 -8.56 22.65
CA ASN A 226 -2.68 -8.72 23.99
C ASN A 226 -3.72 -9.85 23.99
N GLU A 227 -4.73 -9.79 23.13
CA GLU A 227 -5.85 -10.75 23.19
C GLU A 227 -5.55 -12.01 22.38
N ALA A 228 -5.87 -12.03 21.09
CA ALA A 228 -5.99 -13.28 20.33
C ALA A 228 -5.09 -13.35 19.09
N ILE A 229 -4.38 -14.47 18.96
CA ILE A 229 -3.62 -14.81 17.75
C ILE A 229 -4.10 -16.12 17.11
N ARG A 230 -4.25 -16.10 15.78
CA ARG A 230 -4.30 -17.31 14.94
C ARG A 230 -3.28 -17.23 13.80
N MET A 231 -2.31 -18.14 13.77
CA MET A 231 -1.31 -18.21 12.69
C MET A 231 -1.26 -19.59 12.04
N ASN A 232 -1.18 -19.60 10.71
CA ASN A 232 -0.78 -20.75 9.92
C ASN A 232 0.47 -20.39 9.12
N VAL A 233 1.54 -21.16 9.27
CA VAL A 233 2.82 -20.90 8.62
C VAL A 233 3.32 -22.18 7.94
N LEU A 234 3.60 -22.10 6.65
CA LEU A 234 4.24 -23.15 5.87
C LEU A 234 5.54 -22.61 5.28
N VAL A 235 6.68 -23.20 5.63
CA VAL A 235 8.00 -22.81 5.15
C VAL A 235 8.74 -24.06 4.65
N LYS A 236 9.50 -23.97 3.55
CA LYS A 236 10.35 -25.11 3.16
C LYS A 236 11.64 -25.10 3.96
N GLU A 237 12.44 -24.05 3.85
CA GLU A 237 13.79 -24.06 4.42
C GLU A 237 13.79 -23.61 5.89
N ALA A 238 13.83 -22.31 6.16
CA ALA A 238 14.17 -21.80 7.49
C ALA A 238 13.13 -20.85 8.06
N ILE A 239 12.78 -21.07 9.33
CA ILE A 239 11.85 -20.23 10.08
C ILE A 239 12.39 -19.87 11.46
N ARG A 240 12.28 -18.58 11.79
CA ARG A 240 12.46 -18.05 13.15
C ARG A 240 11.26 -17.23 13.57
N MET A 241 10.59 -17.63 14.64
CA MET A 241 9.46 -16.89 15.22
C MET A 241 9.68 -16.55 16.69
N ASN A 242 9.36 -15.32 17.07
CA ASN A 242 9.16 -14.92 18.46
C ASN A 242 7.74 -14.40 18.62
N VAL A 243 7.01 -14.94 19.60
CA VAL A 243 5.61 -14.59 19.83
C VAL A 243 5.38 -14.33 21.31
N LEU A 244 4.79 -13.18 21.61
CA LEU A 244 4.38 -12.78 22.95
C LEU A 244 2.87 -12.47 22.92
N VAL A 245 2.09 -13.20 23.73
CA VAL A 245 0.64 -13.04 23.86
C VAL A 245 0.23 -12.98 25.33
N LYS A 246 -0.82 -12.22 25.67
CA LYS A 246 -1.41 -12.32 27.01
C LYS A 246 -2.46 -13.43 27.06
N GLU A 247 -3.50 -13.33 26.26
CA GLU A 247 -4.65 -14.25 26.39
C GLU A 247 -4.46 -15.53 25.57
N ALA A 248 -4.87 -15.52 24.30
CA ALA A 248 -5.09 -16.75 23.55
C ALA A 248 -4.25 -16.84 22.27
N ILE A 249 -3.63 -18.01 22.06
CA ILE A 249 -2.88 -18.27 20.84
C ILE A 249 -3.18 -19.64 20.23
N ARG A 250 -3.39 -19.64 18.90
CA ARG A 250 -3.43 -20.83 18.06
C ARG A 250 -2.42 -20.74 16.93
N ILE A 251 -1.47 -21.67 16.90
CA ILE A 251 -0.41 -21.71 15.89
C ILE A 251 -0.36 -23.08 15.24
N ASN A 252 -0.36 -23.11 13.90
CA ASN A 252 0.01 -24.27 13.12
C ASN A 252 1.24 -23.93 12.28
N VAL A 253 2.31 -24.73 12.41
CA VAL A 253 3.54 -24.59 11.63
C VAL A 253 3.85 -25.89 10.92
N ILE A 254 4.16 -25.79 9.64
CA ILE A 254 4.76 -26.87 8.86
C ILE A 254 6.08 -26.36 8.31
N VAL A 255 7.16 -27.09 8.57
CA VAL A 255 8.51 -26.78 8.10
C VAL A 255 9.19 -28.04 7.59
N LYS A 256 10.03 -27.92 6.57
CA LYS A 256 10.81 -29.06 6.08
C LYS A 256 12.19 -29.11 6.73
N GLU A 257 12.90 -28.00 6.84
CA GLU A 257 14.30 -28.03 7.27
C GLU A 257 14.51 -27.44 8.67
N ALA A 258 14.69 -26.12 8.80
CA ALA A 258 15.13 -25.49 10.04
C ALA A 258 14.00 -24.71 10.73
N PHE A 259 13.75 -25.01 12.01
CA PHE A 259 12.74 -24.34 12.81
C PHE A 259 13.25 -23.87 14.17
N ARG A 260 13.04 -22.58 14.46
CA ARG A 260 13.25 -22.01 15.79
C ARG A 260 12.04 -21.16 16.19
N MET A 261 11.48 -21.44 17.36
CA MET A 261 10.34 -20.71 17.86
C MET A 261 10.42 -20.46 19.36
N ASN A 262 10.19 -19.21 19.75
CA ASN A 262 10.00 -18.80 21.14
C ASN A 262 8.58 -18.28 21.32
N VAL A 263 7.85 -18.82 22.28
CA VAL A 263 6.47 -18.40 22.60
C VAL A 263 6.37 -18.12 24.09
N LEU A 264 5.87 -16.94 24.44
CA LEU A 264 5.52 -16.58 25.82
C LEU A 264 4.04 -16.17 25.86
N VAL A 265 3.27 -16.85 26.70
CA VAL A 265 1.81 -16.71 26.82
C VAL A 265 1.45 -16.66 28.30
N LYS A 266 0.45 -15.84 28.68
CA LYS A 266 -0.04 -15.83 30.07
C LYS A 266 -1.17 -16.82 30.30
N GLU A 267 -2.11 -16.97 29.37
CA GLU A 267 -3.32 -17.76 29.61
C GLU A 267 -3.35 -19.05 28.78
N ALA A 268 -3.66 -18.99 27.48
CA ALA A 268 -4.03 -20.17 26.69
C ALA A 268 -3.20 -20.34 25.41
N ILE A 269 -2.62 -21.54 25.24
CA ILE A 269 -1.85 -21.91 24.05
C ILE A 269 -2.34 -23.21 23.41
N ARG A 270 -2.55 -23.18 22.10
CA ARG A 270 -2.67 -24.37 21.25
C ARG A 270 -1.67 -24.28 20.09
N MET A 271 -0.71 -25.19 20.07
CA MET A 271 0.34 -25.21 19.06
C MET A 271 0.46 -26.59 18.41
N ASN A 272 0.45 -26.62 17.08
CA ASN A 272 0.78 -27.78 16.27
C ASN A 272 2.00 -27.46 15.41
N VAL A 273 3.08 -28.23 15.55
CA VAL A 273 4.29 -28.09 14.73
C VAL A 273 4.59 -29.42 14.05
N LEU A 274 4.77 -29.40 12.74
CA LEU A 274 5.19 -30.55 11.95
C LEU A 274 6.50 -30.22 11.22
N VAL A 275 7.55 -30.97 11.54
CA VAL A 275 8.87 -30.87 10.90
C VAL A 275 9.08 -32.12 10.05
N LYS A 276 9.24 -31.96 8.73
CA LYS A 276 9.57 -33.06 7.82
C LYS A 276 11.07 -33.12 7.57
N GLU A 277 11.82 -33.71 8.50
CA GLU A 277 13.23 -34.02 8.25
C GLU A 277 13.34 -34.98 7.06
N ALA A 278 14.21 -34.64 6.10
CA ALA A 278 14.83 -35.67 5.28
C ALA A 278 15.95 -36.26 6.13
N ILE A 279 15.69 -37.39 6.79
CA ILE A 279 16.76 -38.26 7.28
C ILE A 279 17.60 -38.61 6.04
N ARG A 280 18.80 -38.02 5.93
CA ARG A 280 19.88 -38.61 5.15
C ARG A 280 20.76 -39.34 6.16
N MET A 281 20.66 -40.67 6.14
CA MET A 281 21.82 -41.51 6.43
C MET A 281 22.93 -41.20 5.43
#